data_AF-A0A241WM14-F1
#
_entry.id   AF-A0A241WM14-F1
#
_cell.length_a   1.000
_cell.length_b   1.000
_cell.length_c   1.000
_cell.angle_alpha   90.00
_cell.angle_beta   90.00
_cell.angle_gamma   90.00
#
_symmetry.space_group_name_H-M   'P 1'
#
loop_
_entity.id
_entity.type
_entity.pdbx_description
1 polymer ?
#
loop_
_entity_poly.entity_id
_entity_poly.type
_entity_poly.pdbx_seq_one_letter_code
_entity_poly.pdbx_strand_id
1 'polypeptide(L)' 'MTKSEALVSLGCTVTQLAEKLGISHNAISQWDENKIPVMREYQIRDLKNGKKPIKSKIEVA' A
#
# COMPACT_ATOMS: atom_id res chain seq x y z
N MET A 1 -10.11 3.92 -4.25
CA MET A 1 -9.05 4.66 -4.94
C MET A 1 -8.44 3.74 -5.98
N THR A 2 -8.00 4.31 -7.10
CA THR A 2 -7.28 3.64 -8.18
C THR A 2 -5.80 3.49 -7.82
N LYS A 3 -5.08 2.68 -8.59
CA LYS A 3 -3.61 2.57 -8.50
C LYS A 3 -2.94 3.94 -8.66
N SER A 4 -3.37 4.73 -9.63
CA SER A 4 -2.83 6.07 -9.91
C SER A 4 -3.09 7.03 -8.75
N GLU A 5 -4.30 7.03 -8.18
CA GLU A 5 -4.61 7.85 -6.99
C GLU A 5 -3.76 7.48 -5.78
N ALA A 6 -3.44 6.20 -5.59
CA ALA A 6 -2.56 5.76 -4.51
C ALA A 6 -1.13 6.31 -4.68
N LEU A 7 -0.59 6.24 -5.89
CA LEU A 7 0.74 6.76 -6.23
C LEU A 7 0.81 8.28 -6.02
N VAL A 8 -0.20 9.00 -6.50
CA VAL A 8 -0.31 10.46 -6.33
C VAL A 8 -0.50 10.84 -4.85
N SER A 9 -1.33 10.09 -4.11
CA SER A 9 -1.60 10.35 -2.69
C SER A 9 -0.37 10.29 -1.80
N LEU A 10 0.61 9.46 -2.18
CA LEU A 10 1.86 9.28 -1.45
C LEU A 10 3.07 9.91 -2.17
N GLY A 11 2.87 10.51 -3.34
CA GLY A 11 3.93 11.10 -4.17
C GLY A 11 5.05 10.11 -4.50
N CYS A 12 4.71 8.85 -4.76
CA CYS A 12 5.69 7.77 -4.90
C CYS A 12 5.48 6.93 -6.15
N THR A 13 6.53 6.22 -6.58
CA THR A 13 6.49 5.27 -7.69
C THR A 13 5.92 3.91 -7.28
N VAL A 14 5.62 3.04 -8.25
CA VAL A 14 5.14 1.67 -7.99
C VAL A 14 6.12 0.89 -7.11
N THR A 15 7.42 1.00 -7.39
CA THR A 15 8.47 0.37 -6.58
C THR A 15 8.45 0.85 -5.14
N GLN A 16 8.38 2.18 -4.94
CA GLN A 16 8.34 2.76 -3.60
C GLN A 16 7.06 2.40 -2.85
N LEU A 17 5.93 2.30 -3.55
CA LEU A 17 4.67 1.85 -2.98
C LEU A 17 4.76 0.40 -2.51
N ALA A 18 5.42 -0.46 -3.29
CA ALA A 18 5.67 -1.86 -2.94
C ALA A 18 6.52 -1.98 -1.68
N GLU A 19 7.60 -1.20 -1.60
CA GLU A 19 8.46 -1.15 -0.40
C GLU A 19 7.68 -0.68 0.84
N LYS A 20 6.89 0.40 0.73
CA LYS A 20 6.07 0.93 1.84
C LYS A 20 5.02 -0.07 2.33
N LEU A 21 4.47 -0.87 1.42
CA LEU A 21 3.44 -1.86 1.70
C LEU A 21 4.00 -3.26 1.99
N GLY A 22 5.31 -3.46 1.92
CA GLY A 22 5.97 -4.74 2.15
C GLY A 22 5.53 -5.83 1.17
N ILE A 23 5.30 -5.49 -0.10
CA ILE A 23 4.90 -6.43 -1.15
C ILE A 23 5.77 -6.29 -2.40
N SER A 24 5.64 -7.23 -3.33
CA SER A 24 6.34 -7.17 -4.60
C SER A 24 5.75 -6.11 -5.54
N HIS A 25 6.61 -5.57 -6.42
CA HIS A 25 6.18 -4.69 -7.51
C HIS A 25 5.08 -5.35 -8.36
N ASN A 26 5.23 -6.63 -8.69
CA ASN A 26 4.24 -7.38 -9.46
C ASN A 26 2.87 -7.39 -8.77
N ALA A 27 2.82 -7.53 -7.44
CA ALA A 27 1.55 -7.49 -6.71
C ALA A 27 0.80 -6.15 -6.88
N ILE A 28 1.52 -5.03 -7.04
CA ILE A 28 0.93 -3.73 -7.35
C ILE A 28 0.54 -3.63 -8.83
N SER A 29 1.37 -4.18 -9.73
CA SER A 29 1.05 -4.24 -11.16
C SER A 29 -0.24 -5.00 -11.44
N GLN A 30 -0.56 -6.01 -10.62
CA GLN A 30 -1.79 -6.82 -10.69
C GLN A 30 -3.01 -6.19 -10.00
N TRP A 31 -2.88 -4.99 -9.41
CA TRP A 31 -4.06 -4.30 -8.87
C TRP A 31 -4.99 -3.89 -10.01
N ASP A 32 -6.29 -4.04 -9.75
CA ASP A 32 -7.32 -3.56 -10.65
C ASP A 32 -7.17 -2.04 -10.87
N GLU A 33 -7.25 -1.63 -12.13
CA GLU A 33 -7.00 -0.24 -12.54
C GLU A 33 -8.09 0.71 -12.03
N ASN A 34 -9.32 0.21 -11.87
CA ASN A 34 -10.47 0.96 -11.40
C ASN A 34 -10.51 1.02 -9.87
N LYS A 35 -10.08 -0.05 -9.19
CA LYS A 35 -10.17 -0.11 -7.73
C LYS A 35 -9.15 -1.04 -7.09
N ILE A 36 -8.24 -0.48 -6.30
CA ILE A 36 -7.32 -1.30 -5.49
C ILE A 36 -8.08 -2.06 -4.39
N PRO A 37 -7.54 -3.18 -3.89
CA PRO A 37 -8.16 -3.92 -2.79
C PRO A 37 -8.42 -3.02 -1.56
N VAL A 38 -9.59 -3.19 -0.93
CA VAL A 38 -10.05 -2.34 0.19
C VAL A 38 -9.01 -2.25 1.31
N MET A 39 -8.38 -3.38 1.67
CA MET A 39 -7.30 -3.41 2.66
C MET A 39 -6.13 -2.49 2.29
N ARG A 40 -5.74 -2.44 1.01
CA ARG A 40 -4.63 -1.61 0.53
C ARG A 40 -4.97 -0.14 0.57
N GLU A 41 -6.22 0.21 0.24
CA GLU A 41 -6.73 1.56 0.39
C GLU A 41 -6.59 2.06 1.84
N TYR A 42 -6.96 1.24 2.83
CA TYR A 42 -6.76 1.61 4.25
C TYR A 42 -5.28 1.79 4.60
N GLN A 43 -4.40 0.87 4.18
CA GLN A 43 -2.97 0.99 4.42
C GLN A 43 -2.37 2.25 3.80
N ILE A 44 -2.75 2.60 2.58
CA ILE A 44 -2.29 3.81 1.88
C ILE A 44 -2.79 5.06 2.61
N ARG A 45 -4.04 5.07 3.07
CA ARG A 45 -4.59 6.17 3.88
C ARG A 45 -3.84 6.33 5.20
N ASP A 46 -3.53 5.22 5.87
CA ASP A 46 -2.75 5.26 7.11
C ASP A 46 -1.33 5.78 6.87
N LEU A 47 -0.66 5.34 5.80
CA LEU A 47 0.65 5.85 5.38
C LEU A 47 0.60 7.35 5.07
N LYS A 48 -0.45 7.82 4.39
CA LYS A 48 -0.65 9.26 4.10
C LYS A 48 -0.81 10.08 5.37
N ASN A 49 -1.46 9.52 6.38
CA ASN A 49 -1.63 10.14 7.71
C ASN A 49 -0.38 10.02 8.60
N GLY A 50 0.75 9.54 8.07
CA GLY A 50 1.99 9.34 8.83
C GLY A 50 1.96 8.18 9.81
N LYS A 51 0.92 7.32 9.76
CA LYS A 51 0.84 6.13 10.61
C LYS A 51 1.76 5.05 10.05
N LYS A 52 2.46 4.37 10.95
CA LYS A 52 3.32 3.24 10.59
C LYS A 52 2.45 1.98 10.40
N PRO A 53 2.72 1.14 9.37
CA PRO A 53 2.03 -0.14 9.22
C PRO A 53 2.11 -0.93 10.52
N ILE A 54 0.98 -1.49 10.96
CA ILE A 54 0.93 -2.37 12.12
C ILE A 54 1.76 -3.60 11.76
N LYS A 55 3.00 -3.67 12.28
CA LYS A 55 3.79 -4.88 12.20
C LYS A 55 3.08 -5.90 13.07
N SER A 56 2.53 -6.95 12.47
CA SER A 56 2.05 -8.11 13.22
C SER A 56 3.24 -8.69 13.98
N LYS A 57 3.41 -8.30 15.24
CA LYS A 57 4.17 -9.07 16.20
C LYS A 57 3.36 -10.34 16.40
N ILE A 58 3.68 -11.38 15.63
CA ILE A 58 3.40 -12.73 16.09
C ILE A 58 4.51 -12.99 17.12
N GLU A 59 4.30 -12.55 18.36
CA GLU A 59 5.03 -13.12 19.49
C GLU A 59 4.44 -14.52 19.67
N VAL A 60 5.04 -15.50 18.99
CA VAL A 60 4.85 -16.92 19.32
C VAL A 60 5.58 -17.13 20.64
N ALA A 61 4.81 -17.37 21.70
CA ALA A 61 5.28 -17.77 23.01
C ALA A 61 5.90 -19.17 22.98
#